data_AF-A0A260BXN1-F1
#
_entry.id   AF-A0A260BXN1-F1
#
_cell.length_a   1.000
_cell.length_b   1.000
_cell.length_c   1.000
_cell.angle_alpha   90.00
_cell.angle_beta   90.00
_cell.angle_gamma   90.00
#
_symmetry.space_group_name_H-M   'P 1'
#
loop_
_entity.id
_entity.type
_entity.pdbx_description
1 polymer ?
#
loop_
_entity_poly.entity_id
_entity_poly.type
_entity_poly.pdbx_seq_one_letter_code
_entity_poly.pdbx_strand_id
1 'polypeptide(L)'
;MLRYRLPPGHTHPMTDVIGELVSADAVAVSVRAKDGALVQVAADRIVALKPLGPKPVRTSEIRALEVAAADGWPGVEREWITGWQLRFGHGFTGRANSAVPVEPGAAADSETVAAISARYDARGLTPILALPDRLATAPAGWSTFNETVVMAADISNLVLREGDSPVTVTPEPTADWLSSLRYQGRQATTGAAEVVSAVRNGTLGFGAIGNAGVGSIAVGRAAVTAAPDGRSWVGLTSLWVSPEHRRNGLGTLMCGELVRWGRESGATHAYLQVAVDNTDAQALYRDLGFGEHHRYRYARPDDAIGREPVGRVL
;
A
#
# COMPACT_ATOMS: atom_id res chain seq x y z
N MET A 1 -5.55 25.75 -5.56
CA MET A 1 -6.60 26.75 -5.24
C MET A 1 -6.31 28.00 -6.02
N LEU A 2 -7.28 28.47 -6.79
CA LEU A 2 -7.24 29.73 -7.53
C LEU A 2 -8.28 30.68 -6.93
N ARG A 3 -7.82 31.81 -6.40
CA ARG A 3 -8.65 32.94 -5.96
C ARG A 3 -8.63 34.03 -7.02
N TYR A 4 -9.80 34.53 -7.40
CA TYR A 4 -9.90 35.54 -8.46
C TYR A 4 -11.07 36.52 -8.24
N ARG A 5 -10.94 37.70 -8.85
CA ARG A 5 -11.96 38.75 -8.82
C ARG A 5 -13.11 38.41 -9.76
N LEU A 6 -14.34 38.58 -9.28
CA LEU A 6 -15.55 38.45 -10.10
C LEU A 6 -15.78 39.73 -10.91
N PRO A 7 -16.49 39.67 -12.07
CA PRO A 7 -16.87 40.87 -12.80
C PRO A 7 -17.80 41.76 -11.96
N PRO A 8 -17.87 43.08 -12.24
CA PRO A 8 -18.82 43.98 -11.58
C PRO A 8 -20.26 43.43 -11.64
N GLY A 9 -21.03 43.61 -10.56
CA GLY A 9 -22.43 43.16 -10.46
C GLY A 9 -22.64 41.86 -9.68
N HIS A 10 -21.58 41.21 -9.20
CA HIS A 10 -21.69 40.08 -8.25
C HIS A 10 -21.82 40.58 -6.81
N THR A 11 -22.51 39.82 -5.96
CA THR A 11 -22.74 40.17 -4.54
C THR A 11 -21.47 40.10 -3.68
N HIS A 12 -20.39 39.53 -4.20
CA HIS A 12 -19.07 39.50 -3.57
C HIS A 12 -17.98 39.76 -4.63
N PRO A 13 -16.88 40.43 -4.27
CA PRO A 13 -15.87 40.88 -5.22
C PRO A 13 -14.93 39.78 -5.70
N MET A 14 -14.87 38.64 -5.01
CA MET A 14 -13.93 37.55 -5.28
C MET A 14 -14.57 36.20 -5.00
N THR A 15 -14.02 35.15 -5.61
CA THR A 15 -14.36 33.75 -5.34
C THR A 15 -13.14 32.85 -5.48
N ASP A 16 -13.30 31.60 -5.07
CA ASP A 16 -12.27 30.56 -5.08
C ASP A 16 -12.72 29.36 -5.91
N VAL A 17 -11.80 28.79 -6.69
CA VAL A 17 -11.96 27.45 -7.28
C VAL A 17 -10.85 26.52 -6.80
N ILE A 18 -11.26 25.31 -6.40
CA ILE A 18 -10.36 24.23 -5.98
C ILE A 18 -10.48 23.11 -7.00
N GLY A 19 -9.35 22.69 -7.56
CA GLY A 19 -9.31 21.74 -8.65
C GLY A 19 -7.90 21.47 -9.14
N GLU A 20 -7.82 20.71 -10.23
CA GLU A 20 -6.58 20.42 -10.96
C GLU A 20 -6.17 21.63 -11.80
N LEU A 21 -4.90 22.03 -11.74
CA LEU A 21 -4.36 23.07 -12.61
C LEU A 21 -4.17 22.49 -14.02
N VAL A 22 -4.97 22.96 -14.98
CA VAL A 22 -4.91 22.51 -16.38
C VAL A 22 -3.90 23.31 -17.19
N SER A 23 -3.90 24.64 -17.00
CA SER A 23 -2.92 25.52 -17.64
C SER A 23 -2.69 26.76 -16.78
N ALA A 24 -1.48 27.32 -16.88
CA ALA A 24 -1.14 28.62 -16.34
C ALA A 24 -0.15 29.30 -17.28
N ASP A 25 -0.57 30.40 -17.89
CA ASP A 25 0.25 31.24 -18.76
C ASP A 25 0.06 32.73 -18.44
N ALA A 26 0.72 33.60 -19.20
CA ALA A 26 0.67 35.04 -18.97
C ALA A 26 -0.72 35.68 -19.24
N VAL A 27 -1.61 34.97 -19.93
CA VAL A 27 -2.93 35.46 -20.33
C VAL A 27 -4.01 34.93 -19.39
N ALA A 28 -3.95 33.65 -19.02
CA ALA A 28 -4.97 33.02 -18.19
C ALA A 28 -4.46 31.83 -17.38
N VAL A 29 -5.22 31.49 -16.35
CA VAL A 29 -5.10 30.24 -15.60
C VAL A 29 -6.39 29.46 -15.72
N SER A 30 -6.27 28.17 -16.03
CA SER A 30 -7.39 27.23 -16.14
C SER A 30 -7.31 26.18 -15.03
N VAL A 31 -8.38 26.06 -14.26
CA VAL A 31 -8.53 25.06 -13.20
C VAL A 31 -9.75 24.19 -13.49
N ARG A 32 -9.58 22.87 -13.52
CA ARG A 32 -10.68 21.92 -13.59
C ARG A 32 -11.22 21.65 -12.19
N ALA A 33 -12.40 22.16 -11.90
CA ALA A 33 -13.09 21.99 -10.63
C ALA A 33 -13.50 20.52 -10.41
N LYS A 34 -13.87 20.20 -9.16
CA LYS A 34 -14.21 18.82 -8.73
C LYS A 34 -15.40 18.22 -9.50
N ASP A 35 -16.33 19.04 -9.96
CA ASP A 35 -17.48 18.63 -10.79
C ASP A 35 -17.12 18.48 -12.28
N GLY A 36 -15.84 18.67 -12.64
CA GLY A 36 -15.35 18.61 -14.01
C GLY A 36 -15.42 19.94 -14.76
N ALA A 37 -16.02 20.99 -14.17
CA ALA A 37 -16.12 22.29 -14.83
C ALA A 37 -14.74 22.93 -15.02
N LEU A 38 -14.44 23.39 -16.24
CA LEU A 38 -13.22 24.13 -16.51
C LEU A 38 -13.44 25.61 -16.20
N VAL A 39 -12.78 26.12 -15.17
CA VAL A 39 -12.80 27.52 -14.78
C VAL A 39 -11.54 28.19 -15.32
N GLN A 40 -11.71 29.02 -16.35
CA GLN A 40 -10.64 29.81 -16.93
C GLN A 40 -10.75 31.27 -16.48
N VAL A 41 -9.64 31.82 -15.98
CA VAL A 41 -9.59 33.16 -15.40
C VAL A 41 -8.42 33.92 -16.01
N ALA A 42 -8.69 35.14 -16.51
CA ALA A 42 -7.66 36.04 -17.01
C ALA A 42 -6.65 36.40 -15.90
N ALA A 43 -5.36 36.46 -16.26
CA ALA A 43 -4.26 36.62 -15.31
C ALA A 43 -4.39 37.88 -14.43
N ASP A 44 -4.93 38.97 -14.99
CA ASP A 44 -5.16 40.26 -14.30
C ASP A 44 -6.24 40.20 -13.20
N ARG A 45 -7.12 39.20 -13.26
CA ARG A 45 -8.17 38.95 -12.28
C ARG A 45 -7.75 37.99 -11.17
N ILE A 46 -6.61 37.33 -11.32
CA ILE A 46 -6.11 36.38 -10.33
C ILE A 46 -5.56 37.15 -9.12
N VAL A 47 -6.01 36.74 -7.94
CA VAL A 47 -5.58 37.31 -6.66
C VAL A 47 -4.59 36.39 -5.98
N ALA A 48 -4.80 35.08 -6.07
CA ALA A 48 -3.84 34.09 -5.57
C ALA A 48 -3.98 32.78 -6.35
N LEU A 49 -2.85 32.17 -6.66
CA LEU A 49 -2.77 30.79 -7.11
C LEU A 49 -1.86 30.05 -6.13
N LYS A 50 -2.44 29.15 -5.34
CA LYS A 50 -1.71 28.40 -4.31
C LYS A 50 -1.87 26.89 -4.52
N PRO A 51 -0.77 26.11 -4.53
CA PRO A 51 -0.87 24.67 -4.42
C PRO A 51 -1.50 24.32 -3.07
N LEU A 52 -2.50 23.46 -3.08
CA LEU A 52 -3.03 22.90 -1.85
C LEU A 52 -2.16 21.72 -1.44
N GLY A 53 -2.01 21.52 -0.13
CA GLY A 53 -1.43 20.29 0.39
C GLY A 53 -2.28 19.08 -0.01
N PRO A 54 -1.74 17.86 0.15
CA PRO A 54 -2.46 16.64 -0.17
C PRO A 54 -3.80 16.60 0.59
N LYS A 55 -4.84 16.13 -0.09
CA LYS A 55 -6.17 15.96 0.48
C LYS A 55 -6.07 15.04 1.71
N PRO A 56 -6.66 15.39 2.87
CA PRO A 56 -6.68 14.52 4.02
C PRO A 56 -7.31 13.17 3.68
N VAL A 57 -6.63 12.08 4.03
CA VAL A 57 -7.14 10.72 3.85
C VAL A 57 -8.23 10.45 4.89
N ARG A 58 -9.45 10.12 4.45
CA ARG A 58 -10.57 9.83 5.37
C ARG A 58 -10.41 8.46 6.02
N THR A 59 -11.01 8.26 7.19
CA THR A 59 -10.99 6.96 7.90
C THR A 59 -11.60 5.84 7.05
N SER A 60 -12.63 6.16 6.25
CA SER A 60 -13.21 5.24 5.28
C SER A 60 -12.24 4.86 4.16
N GLU A 61 -11.34 5.76 3.75
CA GLU A 61 -10.33 5.48 2.71
C GLU A 61 -9.19 4.62 3.27
N ILE A 62 -8.76 4.85 4.52
CA ILE A 62 -7.86 3.91 5.21
C ILE A 62 -8.47 2.52 5.22
N ARG A 63 -9.70 2.41 5.73
CA ARG A 63 -10.41 1.13 5.82
C ARG A 63 -10.53 0.43 4.47
N ALA A 64 -10.90 1.16 3.42
CA ALA A 64 -11.06 0.60 2.08
C ALA A 64 -9.74 0.04 1.52
N LEU A 65 -8.63 0.78 1.68
CA LEU A 65 -7.32 0.30 1.25
C LEU A 65 -6.83 -0.88 2.10
N GLU A 66 -7.08 -0.88 3.41
CA GLU A 66 -6.72 -1.99 4.29
C GLU A 66 -7.49 -3.28 3.97
N VAL A 67 -8.76 -3.19 3.53
CA VAL A 67 -9.50 -4.35 2.98
C VAL A 67 -8.80 -4.92 1.75
N ALA A 68 -8.51 -4.08 0.75
CA ALA A 68 -7.81 -4.53 -0.46
C ALA A 68 -6.42 -5.08 -0.14
N ALA A 69 -5.69 -4.44 0.79
CA ALA A 69 -4.38 -4.90 1.21
C ALA A 69 -4.43 -6.25 1.94
N ALA A 70 -5.46 -6.47 2.75
CA ALA A 70 -5.66 -7.74 3.42
C ALA A 70 -6.02 -8.85 2.43
N ASP A 71 -6.86 -8.57 1.44
CA ASP A 71 -7.19 -9.53 0.38
C ASP A 71 -6.00 -9.81 -0.56
N GLY A 72 -5.11 -8.83 -0.75
CA GLY A 72 -3.89 -8.95 -1.56
C GLY A 72 -2.74 -9.69 -0.86
N TRP A 73 -2.82 -9.87 0.47
CA TRP A 73 -1.88 -10.70 1.25
C TRP A 73 -2.61 -11.40 2.41
N PRO A 74 -3.47 -12.37 2.10
CA PRO A 74 -4.51 -12.82 3.02
C PRO A 74 -4.06 -13.90 4.02
N GLY A 75 -2.82 -14.35 3.96
CA GLY A 75 -2.42 -15.61 4.60
C GLY A 75 -3.07 -16.83 3.93
N VAL A 76 -2.74 -18.01 4.44
CA VAL A 76 -3.30 -19.29 3.95
C VAL A 76 -4.70 -19.53 4.52
N GLU A 77 -4.89 -19.18 5.79
CA GLU A 77 -6.17 -19.25 6.49
C GLU A 77 -6.61 -17.87 6.98
N ARG A 78 -7.93 -17.70 7.09
CA ARG A 78 -8.57 -16.47 7.55
C ARG A 78 -9.75 -16.77 8.46
N GLU A 79 -9.94 -15.93 9.47
CA GLU A 79 -11.11 -15.94 10.34
C GLU A 79 -11.60 -14.50 10.58
N TRP A 80 -12.82 -14.35 11.07
CA TRP A 80 -13.41 -13.06 11.40
C TRP A 80 -13.87 -13.04 12.86
N ILE A 81 -13.54 -11.97 13.58
CA ILE A 81 -14.00 -11.72 14.95
C ILE A 81 -14.36 -10.25 15.08
N THR A 82 -15.64 -9.93 15.31
CA THR A 82 -16.10 -8.57 15.64
C THR A 82 -15.51 -7.48 14.73
N GLY A 83 -15.53 -7.73 13.41
CA GLY A 83 -15.00 -6.81 12.40
C GLY A 83 -13.48 -6.82 12.18
N TRP A 84 -12.76 -7.68 12.89
CA TRP A 84 -11.34 -7.97 12.63
C TRP A 84 -11.21 -9.16 11.68
N GLN A 85 -10.38 -9.02 10.66
CA GLN A 85 -9.94 -10.15 9.84
C GLN A 85 -8.64 -10.68 10.42
N LEU A 86 -8.66 -11.92 10.92
CA LEU A 86 -7.49 -12.66 11.36
C LEU A 86 -6.90 -13.36 10.15
N ARG A 87 -5.57 -13.31 10.03
CA ARG A 87 -4.82 -13.96 8.95
C ARG A 87 -3.76 -14.85 9.57
N PHE A 88 -3.61 -16.05 9.01
CA PHE A 88 -2.61 -17.03 9.41
C PHE A 88 -1.84 -17.48 8.17
N GLY A 89 -0.52 -17.39 8.21
CA GLY A 89 0.37 -17.69 7.08
C GLY A 89 1.67 -18.28 7.59
N HIS A 90 1.58 -19.34 8.38
CA HIS A 90 2.73 -20.11 8.89
C HIS A 90 3.79 -19.29 9.64
N GLY A 91 3.40 -18.18 10.25
CA GLY A 91 4.33 -17.20 10.84
C GLY A 91 5.08 -16.35 9.80
N PHE A 92 5.06 -16.71 8.51
CA PHE A 92 5.77 -15.99 7.46
C PHE A 92 5.13 -14.63 7.18
N THR A 93 5.81 -13.57 7.66
CA THR A 93 5.45 -12.14 7.61
C THR A 93 4.34 -11.69 8.55
N GLY A 94 4.49 -10.51 9.16
CA GLY A 94 3.42 -9.88 9.95
C GLY A 94 2.14 -9.60 9.16
N ARG A 95 2.24 -9.30 7.86
CA ARG A 95 1.06 -9.06 7.00
C ARG A 95 0.15 -10.27 6.89
N ALA A 96 0.71 -11.47 6.75
CA ALA A 96 -0.06 -12.72 6.69
C ALA A 96 -0.38 -13.32 8.07
N ASN A 97 0.15 -12.77 9.15
CA ASN A 97 0.06 -13.32 10.51
C ASN A 97 -0.36 -12.27 11.53
N SER A 98 -1.36 -11.45 11.19
CA SER A 98 -1.92 -10.43 12.08
C SER A 98 -3.41 -10.23 11.84
N ALA A 99 -4.11 -9.84 12.90
CA ALA A 99 -5.50 -9.40 12.83
C ALA A 99 -5.57 -7.91 12.46
N VAL A 100 -6.44 -7.54 11.51
CA VAL A 100 -6.62 -6.16 11.06
C VAL A 100 -8.09 -5.71 11.18
N PRO A 101 -8.40 -4.51 11.71
CA PRO A 101 -9.77 -4.07 12.00
C PRO A 101 -10.39 -3.43 10.77
N VAL A 102 -10.92 -4.24 9.85
CA VAL A 102 -11.35 -3.75 8.53
C VAL A 102 -12.84 -3.49 8.38
N GLU A 103 -13.72 -4.00 9.26
CA GLU A 103 -15.15 -3.64 9.23
C GLU A 103 -15.45 -2.38 10.06
N PRO A 104 -16.50 -1.60 9.69
CA PRO A 104 -17.01 -0.53 10.53
C PRO A 104 -17.42 -1.05 11.92
N GLY A 105 -17.00 -0.36 12.98
CA GLY A 105 -17.33 -0.73 14.35
C GLY A 105 -16.37 -1.71 15.02
N ALA A 106 -15.36 -2.23 14.29
CA ALA A 106 -14.29 -3.03 14.90
C ALA A 106 -13.59 -2.24 16.01
N ALA A 107 -13.56 -2.81 17.22
CA ALA A 107 -12.94 -2.22 18.40
C ALA A 107 -11.89 -3.17 19.00
N ALA A 108 -10.88 -2.61 19.66
CA ALA A 108 -9.88 -3.35 20.40
C ALA A 108 -10.25 -3.45 21.90
N ASP A 109 -11.50 -3.81 22.20
CA ASP A 109 -11.93 -4.06 23.58
C ASP A 109 -11.36 -5.38 24.13
N SER A 110 -11.40 -5.54 25.45
CA SER A 110 -10.77 -6.67 26.13
C SER A 110 -11.32 -8.03 25.71
N GLU A 111 -12.62 -8.14 25.43
CA GLU A 111 -13.26 -9.39 25.00
C GLU A 111 -12.80 -9.76 23.58
N THR A 112 -12.83 -8.81 22.66
CA THR A 112 -12.39 -9.00 21.27
C THR A 112 -10.90 -9.35 21.22
N VAL A 113 -10.05 -8.64 21.96
CA VAL A 113 -8.61 -8.90 22.00
C VAL A 113 -8.30 -10.27 22.61
N ALA A 114 -9.01 -10.69 23.67
CA ALA A 114 -8.86 -12.02 24.25
C ALA A 114 -9.28 -13.12 23.26
N ALA A 115 -10.38 -12.93 22.54
CA ALA A 115 -10.86 -13.87 21.52
C ALA A 115 -9.86 -14.00 20.35
N ILE A 116 -9.31 -12.87 19.88
CA ILE A 116 -8.26 -12.87 18.85
C ILE A 116 -7.02 -13.62 19.35
N SER A 117 -6.55 -13.31 20.57
CA SER A 117 -5.35 -13.92 21.14
C SER A 117 -5.49 -15.44 21.24
N ALA A 118 -6.65 -15.93 21.71
CA ALA A 118 -6.95 -17.36 21.79
C ALA A 118 -6.86 -18.06 20.42
N ARG A 119 -7.22 -17.40 19.30
CA ARG A 119 -7.10 -18.00 17.95
C ARG A 119 -5.66 -18.13 17.47
N TYR A 120 -4.80 -17.19 17.82
CA TYR A 120 -3.37 -17.28 17.51
C TYR A 120 -2.68 -18.31 18.41
N ASP A 121 -2.98 -18.31 19.70
CA ASP A 121 -2.42 -19.26 20.67
C ASP A 121 -2.79 -20.72 20.33
N ALA A 122 -4.05 -20.96 19.91
CA ALA A 122 -4.50 -22.29 19.46
C ALA A 122 -3.71 -22.83 18.26
N ARG A 123 -3.01 -21.96 17.52
CA ARG A 123 -2.13 -22.30 16.39
C ARG A 123 -0.65 -22.22 16.73
N GLY A 124 -0.30 -21.98 18.00
CA GLY A 124 1.09 -21.79 18.44
C GLY A 124 1.74 -20.53 17.86
N LEU A 125 0.94 -19.56 17.41
CA LEU A 125 1.40 -18.29 16.85
C LEU A 125 1.33 -17.19 17.90
N THR A 126 2.24 -16.22 17.83
CA THR A 126 2.14 -15.02 18.67
C THR A 126 0.95 -14.17 18.20
N PRO A 127 0.03 -13.76 19.10
CA PRO A 127 -1.01 -12.80 18.77
C PRO A 127 -0.41 -11.48 18.30
N ILE A 128 -0.76 -11.05 17.09
CA ILE A 128 -0.32 -9.77 16.52
C ILE A 128 -1.55 -9.03 15.97
N LEU A 129 -1.68 -7.77 16.34
CA LEU A 129 -2.65 -6.84 15.75
C LEU A 129 -1.92 -5.92 14.77
N ALA A 130 -2.45 -5.74 13.57
CA ALA A 130 -2.11 -4.64 12.69
C ALA A 130 -3.06 -3.48 13.00
N LEU A 131 -2.51 -2.33 13.35
CA LEU A 131 -3.24 -1.16 13.85
C LEU A 131 -3.05 0.04 12.92
N PRO A 132 -3.84 0.15 11.83
CA PRO A 132 -3.88 1.35 11.01
C PRO A 132 -4.34 2.56 11.83
N ASP A 133 -3.64 3.67 11.65
CA ASP A 133 -3.93 4.92 12.35
C ASP A 133 -5.42 5.28 12.15
N ARG A 134 -6.09 5.69 13.23
CA ARG A 134 -7.51 6.03 13.30
C ARG A 134 -8.50 4.86 13.12
N LEU A 135 -8.05 3.63 12.91
CA LEU A 135 -8.93 2.45 12.92
C LEU A 135 -8.93 1.74 14.28
N ALA A 136 -7.77 1.60 14.92
CA ALA A 136 -7.64 1.02 16.25
C ALA A 136 -6.40 1.57 16.96
N THR A 137 -6.36 1.40 18.27
CA THR A 137 -5.18 1.72 19.11
C THR A 137 -4.72 0.46 19.82
N ALA A 138 -3.46 0.45 20.27
CA ALA A 138 -2.93 -0.69 21.00
C ALA A 138 -3.68 -0.84 22.33
N PRO A 139 -4.17 -2.05 22.67
CA PRO A 139 -4.80 -2.28 23.96
C PRO A 139 -3.77 -2.20 25.09
N ALA A 140 -4.24 -2.07 26.34
CA ALA A 140 -3.36 -2.05 27.51
C ALA A 140 -2.57 -3.36 27.64
N GLY A 141 -1.30 -3.28 28.05
CA GLY A 141 -0.40 -4.44 28.16
C GLY A 141 0.15 -4.96 26.82
N TRP A 142 0.06 -4.13 25.76
CA TRP A 142 0.60 -4.44 24.45
C TRP A 142 1.60 -3.37 24.01
N SER A 143 2.69 -3.82 23.41
CA SER A 143 3.73 -2.96 22.86
C SER A 143 3.66 -2.89 21.34
N THR A 144 3.78 -1.68 20.79
CA THR A 144 3.80 -1.46 19.34
C THR A 144 5.20 -1.58 18.75
N PHE A 145 5.29 -2.04 17.51
CA PHE A 145 6.56 -2.18 16.77
C PHE A 145 6.33 -2.06 15.26
N ASN A 146 7.44 -1.95 14.50
CA ASN A 146 7.45 -1.91 13.03
C ASN A 146 6.44 -0.92 12.44
N GLU A 147 6.58 0.35 12.82
CA GLU A 147 5.80 1.42 12.19
C GLU A 147 6.03 1.40 10.67
N THR A 148 4.92 1.38 9.93
CA THR A 148 4.90 1.18 8.48
C THR A 148 4.09 2.29 7.84
N VAL A 149 4.66 2.91 6.81
CA VAL A 149 3.97 3.85 5.94
C VAL A 149 3.32 3.06 4.82
N VAL A 150 2.01 3.25 4.64
CA VAL A 150 1.30 2.84 3.43
C VAL A 150 1.36 4.00 2.46
N MET A 151 2.03 3.77 1.33
CA MET A 151 2.12 4.75 0.25
C MET A 151 1.20 4.34 -0.89
N ALA A 152 0.53 5.32 -1.50
CA ALA A 152 -0.48 5.10 -2.53
C ALA A 152 -0.40 6.14 -3.63
N ALA A 153 -0.88 5.78 -4.83
CA ALA A 153 -1.09 6.68 -5.94
C ALA A 153 -2.26 6.23 -6.80
N ASP A 154 -2.91 7.20 -7.46
CA ASP A 154 -3.63 6.92 -8.70
C ASP A 154 -2.60 6.54 -9.77
N ILE A 155 -2.81 5.42 -10.48
CA ILE A 155 -1.83 4.91 -11.44
C ILE A 155 -1.59 5.92 -12.58
N SER A 156 -2.58 6.75 -12.92
CA SER A 156 -2.43 7.79 -13.94
C SER A 156 -1.45 8.91 -13.55
N ASN A 157 -1.16 9.06 -12.26
CA ASN A 157 -0.20 10.04 -11.75
C ASN A 157 1.22 9.47 -11.57
N LEU A 158 1.41 8.17 -11.82
CA LEU A 158 2.72 7.54 -11.65
C LEU A 158 3.63 7.83 -12.84
N VAL A 159 4.90 8.11 -12.53
CA VAL A 159 5.94 8.33 -13.54
C VAL A 159 6.58 6.99 -13.88
N LEU A 160 6.06 6.34 -14.92
CA LEU A 160 6.55 5.04 -15.38
C LEU A 160 7.52 5.22 -16.55
N ARG A 161 8.62 4.46 -16.54
CA ARG A 161 9.54 4.42 -17.67
C ARG A 161 8.84 3.81 -18.90
N GLU A 162 8.96 4.49 -20.03
CA GLU A 162 8.52 3.98 -21.34
C GLU A 162 9.62 3.14 -22.02
N GLY A 163 9.20 2.24 -22.91
CA GLY A 163 10.07 1.36 -23.70
C GLY A 163 10.09 -0.09 -23.22
N ASP A 164 10.89 -0.89 -23.90
CA ASP A 164 11.05 -2.32 -23.61
C ASP A 164 11.61 -2.56 -22.21
N SER A 165 11.09 -3.60 -21.56
CA SER A 165 11.52 -4.00 -20.23
C SER A 165 11.91 -5.47 -20.19
N PRO A 166 13.04 -5.81 -19.53
CA PRO A 166 13.44 -7.20 -19.32
C PRO A 166 12.62 -7.92 -18.23
N VAL A 167 11.69 -7.23 -17.54
CA VAL A 167 10.86 -7.87 -16.52
C VAL A 167 9.83 -8.76 -17.19
N THR A 168 9.80 -10.02 -16.78
CA THR A 168 8.69 -10.92 -17.13
C THR A 168 7.76 -11.04 -15.93
N VAL A 169 6.45 -10.91 -16.14
CA VAL A 169 5.43 -11.10 -15.09
C VAL A 169 4.64 -12.37 -15.38
N THR A 170 4.68 -13.33 -14.46
CA THR A 170 3.96 -14.61 -14.55
C THR A 170 2.84 -14.69 -13.51
N PRO A 171 1.78 -15.50 -13.74
CA PRO A 171 0.69 -15.65 -12.77
C PRO A 171 1.09 -16.47 -11.53
N GLU A 172 2.17 -17.26 -11.61
CA GLU A 172 2.69 -18.08 -10.53
C GLU A 172 4.20 -17.82 -10.33
N PRO A 173 4.73 -17.96 -9.09
CA PRO A 173 6.15 -17.77 -8.84
C PRO A 173 6.96 -18.96 -9.34
N THR A 174 8.06 -18.70 -10.05
CA THR A 174 9.02 -19.74 -10.42
C THR A 174 9.90 -20.15 -9.23
N ALA A 175 10.60 -21.28 -9.34
CA ALA A 175 11.59 -21.69 -8.33
C ALA A 175 12.68 -20.63 -8.10
N ASP A 176 13.15 -19.98 -9.16
CA ASP A 176 14.13 -18.89 -9.09
C ASP A 176 13.58 -17.64 -8.40
N TRP A 177 12.29 -17.37 -8.56
CA TRP A 177 11.61 -16.29 -7.84
C TRP A 177 11.51 -16.61 -6.35
N LEU A 178 11.10 -17.83 -6.00
CA LEU A 178 10.97 -18.29 -4.61
C LEU A 178 12.31 -18.31 -3.87
N SER A 179 13.40 -18.70 -4.55
CA SER A 179 14.76 -18.69 -3.96
C SER A 179 15.25 -17.27 -3.63
N SER A 180 14.69 -16.26 -4.28
CA SER A 180 14.97 -14.83 -4.07
C SER A 180 14.08 -14.19 -2.99
N LEU A 181 13.09 -14.92 -2.48
CA LEU A 181 12.15 -14.40 -1.48
C LEU A 181 12.88 -14.12 -0.16
N ARG A 182 12.71 -12.90 0.35
CA ARG A 182 13.31 -12.43 1.61
C ARG A 182 12.24 -11.81 2.50
N TYR A 183 12.41 -11.96 3.81
CA TYR A 183 11.66 -11.24 4.84
C TYR A 183 12.62 -10.75 5.92
N GLN A 184 12.61 -9.44 6.20
CA GLN A 184 13.53 -8.79 7.16
C GLN A 184 15.02 -9.17 6.93
N GLY A 185 15.44 -9.23 5.66
CA GLY A 185 16.81 -9.57 5.27
C GLY A 185 17.15 -11.06 5.33
N ARG A 186 16.25 -11.92 5.85
CA ARG A 186 16.44 -13.37 5.92
C ARG A 186 15.76 -14.08 4.75
N GLN A 187 16.26 -15.26 4.38
CA GLN A 187 15.60 -16.13 3.42
C GLN A 187 14.24 -16.59 3.95
N ALA A 188 13.26 -16.72 3.05
CA ALA A 188 11.93 -17.15 3.41
C ALA A 188 11.91 -18.57 4.00
N THR A 189 10.99 -18.80 4.93
CA THR A 189 10.84 -20.06 5.66
C THR A 189 9.97 -21.06 4.87
N THR A 190 9.93 -22.31 5.33
CA THR A 190 8.96 -23.32 4.86
C THR A 190 7.54 -22.76 4.94
N GLY A 191 6.72 -23.02 3.92
CA GLY A 191 5.35 -22.49 3.79
C GLY A 191 5.26 -21.10 3.13
N ALA A 192 6.39 -20.40 2.92
CA ALA A 192 6.37 -19.09 2.28
C ALA A 192 5.81 -19.10 0.86
N ALA A 193 6.04 -20.18 0.09
CA ALA A 193 5.49 -20.34 -1.25
C ALA A 193 3.96 -20.31 -1.27
N GLU A 194 3.31 -20.96 -0.29
CA GLU A 194 1.85 -20.96 -0.16
C GLU A 194 1.34 -19.55 0.18
N VAL A 195 2.02 -18.86 1.11
CA VAL A 195 1.65 -17.50 1.54
C VAL A 195 1.77 -16.49 0.40
N VAL A 196 2.86 -16.52 -0.38
CA VAL A 196 3.04 -15.57 -1.50
C VAL A 196 2.09 -15.86 -2.66
N SER A 197 1.70 -17.12 -2.85
CA SER A 197 0.72 -17.52 -3.86
C SER A 197 -0.73 -17.32 -3.42
N ALA A 198 -0.97 -16.91 -2.18
CA ALA A 198 -2.32 -16.62 -1.70
C ALA A 198 -2.80 -15.23 -2.15
N VAL A 199 -4.07 -15.18 -2.58
CA VAL A 199 -4.84 -13.96 -2.85
C VAL A 199 -6.32 -14.26 -2.61
N ARG A 200 -7.09 -13.28 -2.15
CA ARG A 200 -8.55 -13.38 -2.02
C ARG A 200 -9.20 -12.45 -3.04
N ASN A 201 -10.12 -12.98 -3.85
CA ASN A 201 -10.90 -12.22 -4.84
C ASN A 201 -10.04 -11.28 -5.71
N GLY A 202 -8.89 -11.78 -6.16
CA GLY A 202 -7.91 -10.97 -6.87
C GLY A 202 -6.99 -11.80 -7.77
N THR A 203 -6.10 -11.10 -8.45
CA THR A 203 -5.17 -11.66 -9.44
C THR A 203 -3.73 -11.41 -8.99
N LEU A 204 -2.83 -12.36 -9.23
CA LEU A 204 -1.42 -12.27 -8.86
C LEU A 204 -0.52 -12.13 -10.09
N GLY A 205 0.57 -11.39 -9.89
CA GLY A 205 1.66 -11.24 -10.84
C GLY A 205 3.00 -11.31 -10.14
N PHE A 206 3.90 -12.13 -10.67
CA PHE A 206 5.24 -12.36 -10.15
C PHE A 206 6.25 -11.86 -11.17
N GLY A 207 6.80 -10.67 -10.91
CA GLY A 207 7.81 -10.04 -11.74
C GLY A 207 9.20 -10.60 -11.43
N ALA A 208 9.96 -10.91 -12.46
CA ALA A 208 11.35 -11.36 -12.36
C ALA A 208 12.24 -10.75 -13.45
N ILE A 209 13.48 -10.45 -13.09
CA ILE A 209 14.60 -10.23 -14.02
C ILE A 209 15.67 -11.26 -13.66
N GLY A 210 16.13 -12.05 -14.63
CA GLY A 210 17.17 -13.05 -14.44
C GLY A 210 17.16 -14.10 -15.53
N ASN A 211 18.04 -15.09 -15.40
CA ASN A 211 18.12 -16.21 -16.32
C ASN A 211 17.54 -17.45 -15.66
N ALA A 212 16.65 -18.14 -16.37
CA ALA A 212 16.04 -19.38 -15.90
C ALA A 212 17.13 -20.41 -15.54
N GLY A 213 17.03 -20.99 -14.33
CA GLY A 213 17.98 -21.97 -13.82
C GLY A 213 19.29 -21.40 -13.26
N VAL A 214 19.51 -20.09 -13.36
CA VAL A 214 20.66 -19.39 -12.75
C VAL A 214 20.22 -18.58 -11.52
N GLY A 215 18.99 -18.06 -11.55
CA GLY A 215 18.41 -17.28 -10.46
C GLY A 215 17.95 -15.89 -10.89
N SER A 216 17.14 -15.26 -10.04
CA SER A 216 16.62 -13.92 -10.29
C SER A 216 17.54 -12.85 -9.69
N ILE A 217 17.84 -11.83 -10.49
CA ILE A 217 18.61 -10.63 -10.12
C ILE A 217 17.72 -9.61 -9.40
N ALA A 218 16.45 -9.54 -9.82
CA ALA A 218 15.42 -8.73 -9.18
C ALA A 218 14.08 -9.44 -9.25
N VAL A 219 13.29 -9.32 -8.18
CA VAL A 219 11.95 -9.89 -8.08
C VAL A 219 10.97 -8.89 -7.47
N GLY A 220 9.69 -9.07 -7.79
CA GLY A 220 8.60 -8.39 -7.12
C GLY A 220 7.30 -9.18 -7.28
N ARG A 221 6.34 -8.91 -6.40
CA ARG A 221 4.99 -9.46 -6.46
C ARG A 221 3.98 -8.32 -6.52
N ALA A 222 2.98 -8.50 -7.37
CA ALA A 222 1.80 -7.66 -7.46
C ALA A 222 0.54 -8.47 -7.15
N ALA A 223 -0.43 -7.84 -6.49
CA ALA A 223 -1.78 -8.39 -6.32
C ALA A 223 -2.81 -7.32 -6.70
N VAL A 224 -3.71 -7.63 -7.64
CA VAL A 224 -4.85 -6.77 -7.96
C VAL A 224 -6.06 -7.21 -7.16
N THR A 225 -6.60 -6.32 -6.34
CA THR A 225 -7.75 -6.56 -5.46
C THR A 225 -8.68 -5.37 -5.42
N ALA A 226 -9.98 -5.61 -5.25
CA ALA A 226 -10.98 -4.56 -5.15
C ALA A 226 -11.11 -4.04 -3.71
N ALA A 227 -11.33 -2.73 -3.58
CA ALA A 227 -11.71 -2.08 -2.33
C ALA A 227 -13.23 -1.79 -2.31
N PRO A 228 -13.85 -1.72 -1.12
CA PRO A 228 -15.28 -1.46 -0.97
C PRO A 228 -15.72 -0.05 -1.42
N ASP A 229 -14.78 0.88 -1.65
CA ASP A 229 -15.04 2.21 -2.20
C ASP A 229 -15.07 2.23 -3.75
N GLY A 230 -15.02 1.05 -4.39
CA GLY A 230 -15.07 0.89 -5.84
C GLY A 230 -13.71 1.02 -6.54
N ARG A 231 -12.63 1.31 -5.81
CA ARG A 231 -11.27 1.33 -6.36
C ARG A 231 -10.74 -0.08 -6.55
N SER A 232 -9.90 -0.27 -7.57
CA SER A 232 -9.14 -1.50 -7.79
C SER A 232 -7.66 -1.19 -7.59
N TRP A 233 -7.01 -1.95 -6.72
CA TRP A 233 -5.67 -1.66 -6.23
C TRP A 233 -4.68 -2.73 -6.66
N VAL A 234 -3.55 -2.31 -7.25
CA VAL A 234 -2.35 -3.16 -7.38
C VAL A 234 -1.44 -2.94 -6.17
N GLY A 235 -1.29 -3.97 -5.35
CA GLY A 235 -0.40 -3.98 -4.19
C GLY A 235 0.98 -4.51 -4.54
N LEU A 236 2.01 -3.68 -4.41
CA LEU A 236 3.40 -4.09 -4.65
C LEU A 236 4.03 -4.63 -3.36
N THR A 237 4.53 -5.86 -3.43
CA THR A 237 5.07 -6.61 -2.29
C THR A 237 6.29 -7.43 -2.70
N SER A 238 7.08 -7.90 -1.73
CA SER A 238 8.25 -8.76 -1.98
C SER A 238 9.24 -8.22 -3.02
N LEU A 239 9.42 -6.89 -3.07
CA LEU A 239 10.40 -6.25 -3.93
C LEU A 239 11.80 -6.51 -3.40
N TRP A 240 12.65 -7.11 -4.22
CA TRP A 240 14.03 -7.40 -3.87
C TRP A 240 14.94 -7.30 -5.09
N VAL A 241 16.15 -6.79 -4.86
CA VAL A 241 17.24 -6.73 -5.85
C VAL A 241 18.49 -7.30 -5.19
N SER A 242 19.15 -8.20 -5.91
CA SER A 242 20.44 -8.79 -5.52
C SER A 242 21.45 -7.70 -5.15
N PRO A 243 22.22 -7.85 -4.05
CA PRO A 243 23.13 -6.83 -3.55
C PRO A 243 24.06 -6.26 -4.62
N GLU A 244 24.58 -7.12 -5.50
CA GLU A 244 25.54 -6.80 -6.56
C GLU A 244 24.94 -5.91 -7.66
N HIS A 245 23.62 -5.89 -7.80
CA HIS A 245 22.91 -5.16 -8.86
C HIS A 245 22.08 -3.98 -8.33
N ARG A 246 22.21 -3.63 -7.04
CA ARG A 246 21.52 -2.46 -6.46
C ARG A 246 22.02 -1.16 -7.06
N ARG A 247 21.19 -0.10 -6.92
CA ARG A 247 21.45 1.26 -7.42
C ARG A 247 21.60 1.37 -8.96
N ASN A 248 21.21 0.34 -9.71
CA ASN A 248 21.12 0.34 -11.17
C ASN A 248 19.68 0.54 -11.70
N GLY A 249 18.78 1.11 -10.89
CA GLY A 249 17.39 1.38 -11.29
C GLY A 249 16.45 0.17 -11.38
N LEU A 250 16.92 -1.05 -11.06
CA LEU A 250 16.12 -2.27 -11.17
C LEU A 250 14.86 -2.28 -10.28
N GLY A 251 14.91 -1.68 -9.10
CA GLY A 251 13.74 -1.55 -8.22
C GLY A 251 12.65 -0.67 -8.85
N THR A 252 13.04 0.49 -9.38
CA THR A 252 12.16 1.42 -10.09
C THR A 252 11.54 0.76 -11.33
N LEU A 253 12.35 0.03 -12.10
CA LEU A 253 11.89 -0.73 -13.26
C LEU A 253 10.87 -1.79 -12.85
N MET A 254 11.17 -2.62 -11.84
CA MET A 254 10.25 -3.65 -11.34
C MET A 254 8.93 -3.06 -10.86
N CYS A 255 8.97 -1.96 -10.10
CA CYS A 255 7.75 -1.27 -9.67
C CYS A 255 6.91 -0.81 -10.87
N GLY A 256 7.54 -0.20 -11.89
CA GLY A 256 6.82 0.28 -13.06
C GLY A 256 6.16 -0.84 -13.87
N GLU A 257 6.85 -1.97 -14.04
CA GLU A 257 6.29 -3.12 -14.74
C GLU A 257 5.14 -3.78 -13.99
N LEU A 258 5.26 -3.92 -12.67
CA LEU A 258 4.17 -4.46 -11.85
C LEU A 258 2.95 -3.53 -11.82
N VAL A 259 3.16 -2.21 -11.85
CA VAL A 259 2.07 -1.24 -11.99
C VAL A 259 1.42 -1.35 -13.37
N ARG A 260 2.19 -1.49 -14.46
CA ARG A 260 1.67 -1.66 -15.81
C ARG A 260 0.84 -2.95 -15.92
N TRP A 261 1.38 -4.06 -15.43
CA TRP A 261 0.66 -5.33 -15.33
C TRP A 261 -0.62 -5.20 -14.50
N GLY A 262 -0.56 -4.46 -13.38
CA GLY A 262 -1.72 -4.18 -12.54
C GLY A 262 -2.80 -3.41 -13.30
N ARG A 263 -2.41 -2.38 -14.04
CA ARG A 263 -3.31 -1.58 -14.90
C ARG A 263 -3.99 -2.44 -15.97
N GLU A 264 -3.23 -3.30 -16.64
CA GLU A 264 -3.75 -4.27 -17.62
C GLU A 264 -4.71 -5.28 -16.97
N SER A 265 -4.49 -5.59 -15.69
CA SER A 265 -5.36 -6.43 -14.86
C SER A 265 -6.50 -5.65 -14.20
N GLY A 266 -6.74 -4.39 -14.59
CA GLY A 266 -7.88 -3.58 -14.13
C GLY A 266 -7.66 -2.76 -12.85
N ALA A 267 -6.43 -2.65 -12.35
CA ALA A 267 -6.12 -1.73 -11.26
C ALA A 267 -6.20 -0.27 -11.73
N THR A 268 -6.77 0.58 -10.88
CA THR A 268 -6.82 2.04 -11.08
C THR A 268 -5.85 2.77 -10.14
N HIS A 269 -5.49 2.14 -9.02
CA HIS A 269 -4.62 2.69 -8.02
C HIS A 269 -3.52 1.68 -7.66
N ALA A 270 -2.39 2.18 -7.17
CA ALA A 270 -1.29 1.35 -6.68
C ALA A 270 -0.99 1.68 -5.23
N TYR A 271 -0.62 0.67 -4.45
CA TYR A 271 -0.11 0.87 -3.09
C TYR A 271 1.08 -0.04 -2.78
N LEU A 272 1.79 0.34 -1.73
CA LEU A 272 2.85 -0.45 -1.10
C LEU A 272 2.93 -0.13 0.39
N GLN A 273 3.62 -0.98 1.13
CA GLN A 273 3.82 -0.84 2.56
C GLN A 273 5.32 -0.91 2.86
N VAL A 274 5.86 0.13 3.50
CA VAL A 274 7.29 0.28 3.74
C VAL A 274 7.55 0.75 5.17
N ALA A 275 8.51 0.12 5.84
CA ALA A 275 8.89 0.51 7.19
C ALA A 275 9.40 1.96 7.22
N VAL A 276 9.09 2.71 8.29
CA VAL A 276 9.44 4.14 8.42
C VAL A 276 10.95 4.40 8.38
N ASP A 277 11.76 3.42 8.78
CA ASP A 277 13.22 3.47 8.79
C ASP A 277 13.84 3.20 7.41
N ASN A 278 13.08 2.65 6.46
CA ASN A 278 13.54 2.40 5.10
C ASN A 278 13.37 3.66 4.23
N THR A 279 14.14 4.69 4.56
CA THR A 279 14.08 6.01 3.91
C THR A 279 14.48 5.95 2.43
N ASP A 280 15.37 5.03 2.06
CA ASP A 280 15.81 4.82 0.67
C ASP A 280 14.66 4.30 -0.21
N ALA A 281 13.92 3.29 0.26
CA ALA A 281 12.77 2.79 -0.48
C ALA A 281 11.66 3.85 -0.56
N GLN A 282 11.40 4.56 0.54
CA GLN A 282 10.44 5.67 0.55
C GLN A 282 10.81 6.78 -0.44
N ALA A 283 12.10 7.11 -0.60
CA ALA A 283 12.56 8.06 -1.62
C ALA A 283 12.27 7.55 -3.03
N LEU A 284 12.63 6.30 -3.33
CA LEU A 284 12.32 5.68 -4.63
C LEU A 284 10.82 5.72 -4.96
N TYR A 285 9.97 5.42 -3.99
CA TYR A 285 8.52 5.42 -4.20
C TYR A 285 7.96 6.83 -4.40
N ARG A 286 8.49 7.84 -3.71
CA ARG A 286 8.13 9.24 -3.96
C ARG A 286 8.52 9.69 -5.37
N ASP A 287 9.69 9.28 -5.85
CA ASP A 287 10.14 9.62 -7.21
C ASP A 287 9.25 8.99 -8.30
N LEU A 288 8.63 7.84 -7.99
CA LEU A 288 7.61 7.22 -8.86
C LEU A 288 6.25 7.91 -8.80
N GLY A 289 6.01 8.79 -7.82
CA GLY A 289 4.74 9.49 -7.62
C GLY A 289 3.86 8.96 -6.48
N PHE A 290 4.34 8.00 -5.68
CA PHE A 290 3.61 7.55 -4.49
C PHE A 290 3.65 8.61 -3.39
N GLY A 291 2.48 8.89 -2.79
CA GLY A 291 2.35 9.72 -1.59
C GLY A 291 2.04 8.90 -0.35
N GLU A 292 2.30 9.44 0.83
CA GLU A 292 1.84 8.83 2.10
C GLU A 292 0.30 8.85 2.15
N HIS A 293 -0.31 7.68 2.31
CA HIS A 293 -1.75 7.53 2.48
C HIS A 293 -2.12 7.48 3.97
N HIS A 294 -1.45 6.61 4.71
CA HIS A 294 -1.59 6.46 6.15
C HIS A 294 -0.45 5.62 6.71
N ARG A 295 -0.45 5.43 8.03
CA ARG A 295 0.49 4.55 8.70
C ARG A 295 -0.24 3.50 9.52
N TYR A 296 0.47 2.45 9.85
CA TYR A 296 0.04 1.48 10.85
C TYR A 296 1.22 1.02 11.70
N ARG A 297 0.92 0.44 12.85
CA ARG A 297 1.90 -0.28 13.69
C ARG A 297 1.40 -1.68 13.95
N TYR A 298 2.32 -2.62 14.14
CA TYR A 298 1.94 -3.89 14.74
C TYR A 298 1.94 -3.73 16.26
N ALA A 299 1.09 -4.49 16.95
CA ALA A 299 1.15 -4.63 18.41
C ALA A 299 1.15 -6.10 18.79
N ARG A 300 1.83 -6.42 19.89
CA ARG A 300 1.82 -7.75 20.54
C ARG A 300 1.73 -7.59 22.06
N PRO A 301 1.27 -8.63 22.79
CA PRO A 301 1.32 -8.65 24.25
C PRO A 301 2.75 -8.43 24.77
N ASP A 302 2.90 -7.74 25.91
CA ASP A 302 4.21 -7.47 26.50
C ASP A 302 4.96 -8.75 26.90
N ASP A 303 4.24 -9.79 27.32
CA ASP A 303 4.78 -11.11 27.67
C ASP A 303 5.21 -11.95 26.44
N ALA A 304 4.85 -11.51 25.23
CA ALA A 304 5.31 -12.06 23.97
C ALA A 304 6.55 -11.34 23.43
N ILE A 305 7.06 -10.29 24.09
CA ILE A 305 8.29 -9.60 23.70
C ILE A 305 9.47 -10.58 23.83
N GLY A 306 10.26 -10.71 22.76
CA GLY A 306 11.39 -11.63 22.69
C GLY A 306 11.05 -13.01 22.12
N ARG A 307 9.77 -13.39 22.02
CA ARG A 307 9.35 -14.47 21.13
C ARG A 307 9.54 -13.97 19.69
N GLU A 308 10.18 -14.75 18.82
CA GLU A 308 10.27 -14.36 17.41
C GLU A 308 8.83 -14.18 16.89
N PRO A 309 8.47 -12.99 16.37
CA PRO A 309 7.10 -12.69 15.94
C PRO A 309 6.69 -13.50 14.69
N VAL A 310 7.64 -14.22 14.11
CA VAL A 310 7.54 -15.13 12.97
C VAL A 310 8.14 -16.44 13.47
N GLY A 311 7.35 -17.50 13.47
CA GLY A 311 7.62 -18.75 14.21
C GLY A 311 9.04 -19.30 14.07
N ARG A 312 9.50 -19.99 15.12
CA ARG A 312 10.76 -20.75 15.14
C ARG A 312 10.88 -21.58 13.86
N VAL A 313 11.92 -21.31 13.09
CA VAL A 313 12.50 -22.31 12.19
C VAL A 313 13.12 -23.38 13.09
N LEU A 314 12.53 -24.58 13.10
CA LEU A 314 13.25 -25.79 13.50
C LEU A 314 14.11 -26.26 12.33
#